data_AF-A0A7K3RSR3-F1
#
_entry.id   AF-A0A7K3RSR3-F1
#
_cell.length_a   1.000
_cell.length_b   1.000
_cell.length_c   1.000
_cell.angle_alpha   90.00
_cell.angle_beta   90.00
_cell.angle_gamma   90.00
#
_symmetry.space_group_name_H-M   'P 1'
#
loop_
_entity.id
_entity.type
_entity.pdbx_description
1 polymer ?
#
loop_
_entity_poly.entity_id
_entity_poly.type
_entity_poly.pdbx_seq_one_letter_code
_entity_poly.pdbx_strand_id
1 'polypeptide(L)' 'MSAPAPAAVLFDMDGTLVDTEVLWWETAHEVAAGLGHRLTDADAPEVVGRAVADTAAHLIAVTG' A
#
# COMPACT_ATOMS: atom_id res chain seq x y z
N MET A 1 4.30 33.48 -18.59
CA MET A 1 3.22 33.84 -17.64
C MET A 1 3.10 32.70 -16.65
N SER A 2 3.02 32.98 -15.34
CA SER A 2 2.83 31.93 -14.32
C SER A 2 1.36 31.51 -14.26
N ALA A 3 1.11 30.23 -14.01
CA ALA A 3 -0.24 29.76 -13.74
C ALA A 3 -0.78 30.40 -12.44
N PRO A 4 -2.09 30.69 -12.35
CA PRO A 4 -2.70 31.17 -11.12
C PRO A 4 -2.59 30.11 -10.02
N ALA A 5 -2.44 30.56 -8.76
CA ALA A 5 -2.38 29.66 -7.61
C ALA A 5 -3.75 29.01 -7.32
N PRO A 6 -3.78 27.78 -6.78
CA PRO A 6 -5.03 27.13 -6.41
C PRO A 6 -5.71 27.85 -5.23
N ALA A 7 -7.05 27.85 -5.21
CA ALA A 7 -7.82 28.47 -4.14
C ALA A 7 -7.81 27.67 -2.82
N ALA A 8 -7.57 26.36 -2.91
CA ALA A 8 -7.42 25.46 -1.77
C ALA A 8 -6.59 24.24 -2.18
N VAL A 9 -6.03 23.53 -1.18
CA VAL A 9 -5.32 22.26 -1.36
C VAL A 9 -5.86 21.26 -0.34
N LEU A 10 -6.20 20.06 -0.80
CA LEU A 10 -6.53 18.92 0.05
C LEU A 10 -5.37 17.93 -0.05
N PHE A 11 -4.86 17.51 1.11
CA PHE A 11 -3.85 16.49 1.21
C PHE A 11 -4.49 15.19 1.64
N ASP A 12 -4.05 14.10 1.01
CA ASP A 12 -4.26 12.76 1.56
C ASP A 12 -3.40 12.57 2.81
N MET A 13 -3.74 11.60 3.66
CA MET A 13 -3.00 11.35 4.90
C MET A 13 -1.86 10.35 4.68
N ASP A 14 -2.21 9.12 4.29
CA ASP A 14 -1.30 7.99 4.18
C ASP A 14 -0.37 8.16 2.98
N GLY A 15 0.93 7.93 3.17
CA GLY A 15 1.97 8.13 2.15
C GLY A 15 2.20 9.58 1.70
N THR A 16 1.33 10.52 2.11
CA THR A 16 1.42 11.95 1.76
C THR A 16 1.85 12.80 2.95
N LEU A 17 1.11 12.74 4.06
CA LEU A 17 1.43 13.48 5.28
C LEU A 17 2.16 12.61 6.31
N VAL A 18 1.89 11.30 6.30
CA VAL A 18 2.46 10.32 7.21
C VAL A 18 3.02 9.16 6.39
N ASP A 19 4.26 8.77 6.66
CA ASP A 19 4.88 7.59 6.05
C ASP A 19 4.34 6.31 6.71
N THR A 20 3.12 5.93 6.32
CA THR A 20 2.45 4.71 6.78
C THR A 20 2.75 3.50 5.90
N GLU A 21 3.39 3.68 4.74
CA GLU A 21 3.67 2.61 3.78
C GLU A 21 4.65 1.56 4.34
N VAL A 22 5.63 1.98 5.15
CA VAL A 22 6.57 1.07 5.81
C VAL A 22 5.86 0.12 6.76
N LEU A 23 5.00 0.66 7.64
CA LEU A 23 4.25 -0.15 8.62
C LEU A 23 3.24 -1.07 7.92
N TRP A 24 2.62 -0.57 6.85
CA TRP A 24 1.74 -1.38 6.03
C TRP A 24 2.47 -2.56 5.39
N TRP A 25 3.64 -2.32 4.81
CA TRP A 25 4.48 -3.36 4.19
C TRP A 25 4.93 -4.42 5.20
N GLU A 26 5.42 -4.00 6.36
CA GLU A 26 5.83 -4.92 7.44
C GLU A 26 4.67 -5.82 7.88
N THR A 27 3.50 -5.21 8.09
CA THR A 27 2.30 -5.95 8.48
C THR A 27 1.86 -6.95 7.41
N ALA A 28 1.82 -6.53 6.14
CA ALA A 28 1.47 -7.41 5.03
C ALA A 28 2.48 -8.57 4.89
N HIS A 29 3.77 -8.29 5.10
CA HIS A 29 4.82 -9.29 5.06
C HIS A 29 4.65 -10.34 6.18
N GLU A 30 4.35 -9.91 7.41
CA GLU A 30 4.07 -10.83 8.53
C GLU A 30 2.86 -11.72 8.26
N VAL A 31 1.78 -11.16 7.72
CA VAL A 31 0.56 -11.92 7.36
C VAL A 31 0.87 -12.92 6.25
N ALA A 32 1.52 -12.50 5.17
CA ALA A 32 1.90 -13.38 4.07
C ALA A 32 2.81 -14.52 4.53
N ALA A 33 3.79 -14.23 5.40
CA ALA A 33 4.68 -15.23 5.96
C ALA A 33 3.91 -16.27 6.79
N GLY A 34 2.90 -15.85 7.56
CA GLY A 34 1.99 -16.76 8.26
C GLY A 34 1.16 -17.65 7.34
N LEU A 35 0.94 -17.23 6.09
CA LEU A 35 0.28 -18.01 5.03
C LEU A 35 1.28 -18.84 4.18
N GLY A 36 2.57 -18.82 4.51
CA GLY A 36 3.60 -19.58 3.79
C GLY A 36 4.13 -18.91 2.52
N HIS A 37 3.81 -17.62 2.29
CA HIS A 37 4.35 -16.84 1.17
C HIS A 37 5.30 -15.75 1.67
N ARG A 38 6.40 -15.54 0.95
CA ARG A 38 7.32 -14.43 1.23
C ARG A 38 7.03 -13.31 0.24
N LEU A 39 6.55 -12.16 0.72
CA LEU A 39 6.38 -10.99 -0.13
C LEU A 39 7.72 -10.55 -0.73
N THR A 40 7.66 -10.13 -1.98
CA THR A 40 8.78 -9.63 -2.77
C THR A 40 8.39 -8.33 -3.45
N ASP A 41 9.35 -7.63 -4.05
CA ASP A 41 9.08 -6.40 -4.81
C ASP A 41 8.08 -6.61 -5.96
N ALA A 42 7.92 -7.85 -6.44
CA ALA A 42 6.91 -8.18 -7.45
C ALA A 42 5.47 -8.10 -6.92
N ASP A 43 5.26 -8.22 -5.62
CA ASP A 43 3.96 -8.13 -4.96
C ASP A 43 3.60 -6.68 -4.60
N ALA A 44 4.58 -5.78 -4.54
CA ALA A 44 4.37 -4.39 -4.10
C ALA A 44 3.22 -3.64 -4.80
N PRO A 45 3.02 -3.76 -6.13
CA PRO A 45 1.89 -3.11 -6.81
C PRO A 45 0.50 -3.57 -6.35
N GLU A 46 0.39 -4.77 -5.76
CA GLU A 46 -0.87 -5.35 -5.29
C GLU A 46 -1.06 -5.20 -3.78
N VAL A 47 -0.07 -4.63 -3.08
CA VAL A 47 -0.07 -4.45 -1.63
C VAL A 47 -0.06 -2.97 -1.27
N VAL A 48 0.90 -2.19 -1.75
CA VAL A 48 1.11 -0.81 -1.31
C VAL A 48 0.05 0.13 -1.90
N GLY A 49 -0.55 0.99 -1.07
CA GLY A 49 -1.59 1.94 -1.50
C GLY A 49 -2.91 1.30 -1.94
N ARG A 50 -3.08 -0.01 -1.76
CA ARG A 50 -4.30 -0.75 -2.08
C ARG A 50 -5.25 -0.81 -0.90
N ALA A 51 -6.53 -1.04 -1.17
CA ALA A 51 -7.46 -1.34 -0.11
C ALA A 51 -7.12 -2.71 0.51
N VAL A 52 -7.40 -2.86 1.82
CA VAL A 52 -7.15 -4.11 2.56
C VAL A 52 -7.75 -5.33 1.84
N ALA A 53 -8.94 -5.19 1.24
CA ALA A 53 -9.60 -6.28 0.53
C ALA A 53 -8.85 -6.71 -0.74
N ASP A 54 -8.24 -5.77 -1.48
CA ASP A 54 -7.47 -6.07 -2.69
C ASP A 54 -6.18 -6.81 -2.31
N THR A 55 -5.48 -6.33 -1.27
CA THR A 55 -4.30 -7.00 -0.73
C THR A 55 -4.62 -8.40 -0.23
N ALA A 56 -5.73 -8.57 0.51
CA ALA A 56 -6.17 -9.89 0.96
C ALA A 56 -6.46 -10.84 -0.22
N ALA A 57 -7.10 -10.34 -1.28
CA ALA A 57 -7.37 -11.12 -2.49
C ALA A 57 -6.07 -11.56 -3.19
N HIS A 58 -5.07 -10.67 -3.29
CA HIS A 58 -3.74 -11.01 -3.80
C HIS A 58 -3.08 -12.09 -2.96
N LEU A 59 -3.05 -11.93 -1.63
CA LEU A 59 -2.45 -12.91 -0.73
C LEU A 59 -3.11 -14.28 -0.84
N ILE A 60 -4.44 -14.35 -0.96
CA ILE A 60 -5.16 -15.61 -1.20
C ILE A 60 -4.70 -16.24 -2.52
N ALA A 61 -4.62 -15.46 -3.60
CA ALA A 61 -4.26 -15.96 -4.93
C ALA A 61 -2.82 -16.52 -5.02
N VAL A 62 -1.89 -16.00 -4.20
CA VAL A 62 -0.49 -16.45 -4.21
C VAL A 62 -0.17 -17.51 -3.15
N THR A 63 -1.05 -17.73 -2.17
CA THR A 63 -0.86 -18.71 -1.08
C THR A 63 -1.78 -19.94 -1.18
N GLY A 64 -2.88 -19.88 -1.96
CA GLY A 64 -3.89 -20.92 -2.09
C GLY A 64 -4.00 -21.50 -3.50
#